data_AF-A0AAE6QJG2-F1
#
_entry.id   AF-A0AAE6QJG2-F1
#
_cell.length_a   1.000
_cell.length_b   1.000
_cell.length_c   1.000
_cell.angle_alpha   90.00
_cell.angle_beta   90.00
_cell.angle_gamma   90.00
#
_symmetry.space_group_name_H-M   'P 1'
#
loop_
_entity.id
_entity.type
_entity.pdbx_description
1 polymer ?
#
loop_
_entity_poly.entity_id
_entity_poly.type
_entity_poly.pdbx_seq_one_letter_code
_entity_poly.pdbx_strand_id
1 'polypeptide(L)'
;MPRGSKDKYTEEQKRKAEHIEESYEHKGVPKAQAEERAWATVNKQSGGGEKPGGSGRKTPLARKQKAESDSAKRAAKTRQCYSRESSASLETQTKASLMTEARSRNLSGRSSMTKAELIEALKKK
;
A
#
# COMPACT_ATOMS: atom_id res chain seq x y z
N MET A 1 10.63 -16.20 -14.68
CA MET A 1 9.21 -16.11 -15.10
C MET A 1 9.00 -14.76 -15.78
N PRO A 2 8.18 -14.66 -16.84
CA PRO A 2 7.83 -13.37 -17.41
C PRO A 2 7.14 -12.51 -16.34
N ARG A 3 7.52 -11.23 -16.24
CA ARG A 3 6.86 -10.29 -15.34
C ARG A 3 5.38 -10.20 -15.76
N GLY A 4 4.47 -10.52 -14.85
CA GLY A 4 3.02 -10.44 -15.10
C GLY A 4 2.27 -11.77 -15.10
N SER A 5 2.95 -12.92 -15.10
CA SER A 5 2.23 -14.21 -15.00
C SER A 5 1.61 -14.38 -13.60
N LYS A 6 0.29 -14.62 -13.57
CA LYS A 6 -0.49 -14.80 -12.33
C LYS A 6 -0.55 -16.26 -11.87
N ASP A 7 0.27 -17.13 -12.45
CA ASP A 7 0.26 -18.58 -12.21
C ASP A 7 0.63 -18.94 -10.78
N LYS A 8 1.38 -18.05 -10.10
CA LYS A 8 1.80 -18.22 -8.71
C LYS A 8 0.75 -17.74 -7.70
N TYR A 9 -0.40 -17.26 -8.15
CA TYR A 9 -1.50 -16.86 -7.27
C TYR A 9 -2.54 -17.96 -7.14
N THR A 10 -3.06 -18.11 -5.93
CA THR A 10 -4.17 -19.03 -5.65
C THR A 10 -5.46 -18.53 -6.32
N GLU A 11 -6.41 -19.43 -6.52
CA GLU A 11 -7.71 -19.03 -7.07
C GLU A 11 -8.45 -18.08 -6.12
N GLU A 12 -8.24 -18.22 -4.80
CA GLU A 12 -8.75 -17.28 -3.80
C GLU A 12 -8.19 -15.86 -3.97
N GLN A 13 -6.88 -15.74 -4.22
CA GLN A 13 -6.23 -14.46 -4.48
C GLN A 13 -6.77 -13.80 -5.75
N LYS A 14 -6.97 -14.59 -6.83
CA LYS A 14 -7.56 -14.10 -8.08
C LYS A 14 -9.00 -13.61 -7.88
N ARG A 15 -9.85 -14.40 -7.22
CA ARG A 15 -11.24 -14.02 -6.91
C ARG A 15 -11.30 -12.74 -6.06
N LYS A 16 -10.40 -12.59 -5.09
CA LYS A 16 -10.30 -11.36 -4.28
C LYS A 16 -9.89 -10.16 -5.14
N ALA A 17 -8.95 -10.34 -6.08
CA ALA A 17 -8.57 -9.28 -7.01
C ALA A 17 -9.74 -8.88 -7.92
N GLU A 18 -10.42 -9.85 -8.54
CA GLU A 18 -11.58 -9.61 -9.41
C GLU A 18 -12.68 -8.80 -8.70
N HIS A 19 -13.04 -9.17 -7.47
CA HIS A 19 -14.04 -8.43 -6.69
C HIS A 19 -13.61 -6.99 -6.36
N ILE A 20 -12.30 -6.75 -6.16
CA ILE A 20 -11.79 -5.39 -5.92
C ILE A 20 -11.77 -4.59 -7.22
N GLU A 21 -11.37 -5.23 -8.34
CA GLU A 21 -11.37 -4.65 -9.67
C GLU A 21 -12.77 -4.18 -10.06
N GLU A 22 -13.78 -5.05 -9.94
CA GLU A 22 -15.19 -4.74 -10.20
C GLU A 22 -15.66 -3.53 -9.37
N SER A 23 -15.27 -3.45 -8.09
CA SER A 23 -15.60 -2.29 -7.24
C SER A 23 -14.98 -0.98 -7.74
N TYR A 24 -13.79 -1.02 -8.34
CA TYR A 24 -13.14 0.15 -8.93
C TYR A 24 -13.73 0.50 -10.31
N GLU A 25 -14.07 -0.48 -11.13
CA GLU A 25 -14.76 -0.28 -12.40
C GLU A 25 -16.12 0.38 -12.19
N HIS A 26 -16.89 -0.07 -11.19
CA HIS A 26 -18.16 0.56 -10.80
C HIS A 26 -17.98 2.02 -10.34
N LYS A 27 -16.78 2.39 -9.86
CA LYS A 27 -16.43 3.78 -9.51
C LYS A 27 -15.91 4.59 -10.71
N GLY A 28 -15.95 4.03 -11.92
CA GLY A 28 -15.51 4.67 -13.15
C GLY A 28 -14.00 4.61 -13.40
N VAL A 29 -13.25 3.79 -12.67
CA VAL A 29 -11.81 3.61 -12.93
C VAL A 29 -11.64 2.72 -14.18
N PRO A 30 -10.78 3.09 -15.15
CA PRO A 30 -10.52 2.25 -16.31
C PRO A 30 -10.01 0.86 -15.90
N LYS A 31 -10.48 -0.18 -16.60
CA LYS A 31 -10.18 -1.60 -16.31
C LYS A 31 -8.71 -1.87 -15.99
N ALA A 32 -7.78 -1.41 -16.83
CA ALA A 32 -6.35 -1.62 -16.61
C ALA A 32 -5.84 -1.03 -15.27
N GLN A 33 -6.35 0.14 -14.87
CA GLN A 33 -6.01 0.74 -13.58
C GLN A 33 -6.74 0.06 -12.42
N ALA A 34 -7.98 -0.39 -12.63
CA ALA A 34 -8.75 -1.12 -11.64
C ALA A 34 -8.06 -2.45 -11.30
N GLU A 35 -7.64 -3.19 -12.33
CA GLU A 35 -6.86 -4.42 -12.23
C GLU A 35 -5.55 -4.18 -11.47
N GLU A 36 -4.77 -3.17 -11.85
CA GLU A 36 -3.51 -2.84 -11.18
C GLU A 36 -3.72 -2.56 -9.68
N ARG A 37 -4.72 -1.73 -9.34
CA ARG A 37 -5.07 -1.40 -7.96
C ARG A 37 -5.55 -2.62 -7.16
N ALA A 38 -6.31 -3.50 -7.80
CA ALA A 38 -6.78 -4.74 -7.20
C ALA A 38 -5.61 -5.67 -6.86
N TRP A 39 -4.73 -5.94 -7.81
CA TRP A 39 -3.55 -6.77 -7.61
C TRP A 39 -2.57 -6.15 -6.61
N ALA A 40 -2.40 -4.83 -6.59
CA ALA A 40 -1.60 -4.15 -5.57
C ALA A 40 -2.17 -4.37 -4.16
N THR A 41 -3.49 -4.37 -4.01
CA THR A 41 -4.17 -4.62 -2.72
C THR A 41 -3.94 -6.05 -2.25
N VAL A 42 -4.17 -7.03 -3.13
CA VAL A 42 -3.95 -8.46 -2.81
C VAL A 42 -2.48 -8.73 -2.48
N ASN A 43 -1.55 -8.14 -3.25
CA ASN A 43 -0.12 -8.29 -3.01
C ASN A 43 0.32 -7.68 -1.68
N LYS A 44 -0.26 -6.55 -1.28
CA LYS A 44 0.02 -5.93 0.00
C LYS A 44 -0.45 -6.79 1.18
N GLN A 45 -1.62 -7.43 1.07
CA GLN A 45 -2.16 -8.29 2.11
C GLN A 45 -1.43 -9.64 2.20
N SER A 46 -1.07 -10.23 1.06
CA SER A 46 -0.51 -11.59 1.00
C SER A 46 1.03 -11.63 0.97
N GLY A 47 1.68 -10.54 0.57
CA GLY A 47 3.10 -10.51 0.24
C GLY A 47 3.43 -11.12 -1.14
N GLY A 48 2.42 -11.35 -1.99
CA GLY A 48 2.54 -11.89 -3.35
C GLY A 48 1.87 -13.26 -3.51
N GLY A 49 2.17 -13.95 -4.61
CA GLY A 49 1.55 -15.25 -4.90
C GLY A 49 1.82 -16.32 -3.83
N GLU A 50 0.79 -17.09 -3.48
CA GLU A 50 0.85 -18.11 -2.42
C GLU A 50 1.13 -19.54 -2.94
N LYS A 51 1.02 -19.77 -4.26
CA LYS A 51 1.40 -21.06 -4.87
C LYS A 51 2.92 -21.29 -4.82
N PRO A 52 3.41 -22.53 -5.01
CA PRO A 52 4.83 -22.86 -5.00
C PRO A 52 5.66 -21.98 -5.93
N GLY A 53 6.70 -21.33 -5.39
CA GLY A 53 7.53 -20.37 -6.11
C GLY A 53 7.06 -18.91 -6.04
N GLY A 54 5.95 -18.62 -5.38
CA GLY A 54 5.49 -17.26 -5.09
C GLY A 54 6.03 -16.70 -3.76
N SER A 55 6.22 -15.37 -3.70
CA SER A 55 6.76 -14.68 -2.53
C SER A 55 5.80 -14.67 -1.32
N GLY A 56 4.50 -14.77 -1.54
CA GLY A 56 3.48 -14.78 -0.48
C GLY A 56 3.55 -16.01 0.41
N ARG A 57 4.12 -17.12 -0.09
CA ARG A 57 4.35 -18.34 0.71
C ARG A 57 5.38 -18.14 1.81
N LYS A 58 6.37 -17.26 1.61
CA LYS A 58 7.39 -16.92 2.62
C LYS A 58 6.93 -15.83 3.59
N THR A 59 5.76 -15.25 3.36
CA THR A 59 5.22 -14.17 4.19
C THR A 59 4.53 -14.76 5.43
N PRO A 60 4.98 -14.44 6.65
CA PRO A 60 4.37 -14.97 7.88
C PRO A 60 2.90 -14.54 8.04
N LEU A 61 2.06 -15.40 8.62
CA LEU A 61 0.64 -15.12 8.83
C LEU A 61 0.40 -13.83 9.62
N ALA A 62 1.16 -13.59 10.69
CA ALA A 62 1.07 -12.38 11.49
C ALA A 62 1.28 -11.10 10.65
N ARG A 63 2.17 -11.16 9.64
CA ARG A 63 2.42 -10.04 8.73
C ARG A 63 1.22 -9.81 7.81
N LYS A 64 0.60 -10.89 7.30
CA LYS A 64 -0.60 -10.82 6.45
C LYS A 64 -1.77 -10.22 7.21
N GLN A 65 -2.04 -10.72 8.41
CA GLN A 65 -3.09 -10.21 9.31
C GLN A 65 -2.88 -8.74 9.65
N LYS A 66 -1.63 -8.35 9.97
CA LYS A 66 -1.29 -6.95 10.21
C LYS A 66 -1.55 -6.08 8.97
N ALA A 67 -1.15 -6.53 7.79
CA ALA A 67 -1.35 -5.78 6.54
C ALA A 67 -2.84 -5.61 6.21
N GLU A 68 -3.66 -6.63 6.47
CA GLU A 68 -5.11 -6.57 6.30
C GLU A 68 -5.75 -5.60 7.30
N SER A 69 -5.39 -5.70 8.59
CA SER A 69 -5.86 -4.78 9.63
C SER A 69 -5.47 -3.32 9.34
N ASP A 70 -4.22 -3.09 8.94
CA ASP A 70 -3.72 -1.76 8.58
C ASP A 70 -4.49 -1.18 7.38
N SER A 71 -4.81 -2.02 6.39
CA SER A 71 -5.60 -1.61 5.22
C SER A 71 -7.03 -1.24 5.60
N ALA A 72 -7.68 -2.04 6.46
CA ALA A 72 -9.03 -1.78 6.95
C ALA A 72 -9.11 -0.49 7.78
N LYS A 73 -8.17 -0.30 8.73
CA LYS A 73 -8.06 0.93 9.52
C LYS A 73 -7.89 2.14 8.62
N ARG A 74 -7.09 2.01 7.56
CA ARG A 74 -6.85 3.14 6.66
C ARG A 74 -8.06 3.47 5.80
N ALA A 75 -8.81 2.47 5.35
CA ALA A 75 -10.09 2.68 4.69
C ALA A 75 -11.12 3.37 5.60
N ALA A 76 -11.15 3.05 6.90
CA ALA A 76 -12.01 3.77 7.85
C ALA A 76 -11.58 5.24 8.01
N LYS A 77 -10.26 5.47 8.12
CA LYS A 77 -9.70 6.81 8.29
C LYS A 77 -9.92 7.71 7.07
N THR A 78 -9.89 7.16 5.84
CA THR A 78 -10.21 7.93 4.63
C THR A 78 -11.68 8.32 4.55
N ARG A 79 -12.61 7.48 5.03
CA ARG A 79 -14.04 7.86 5.15
C ARG A 79 -14.26 9.01 6.13
N GLN A 80 -13.39 9.17 7.12
CA GLN A 80 -13.38 10.29 8.07
C GLN A 80 -12.63 11.52 7.53
N CYS A 81 -12.35 11.60 6.21
CA CYS A 81 -11.61 12.70 5.57
C CYS A 81 -10.15 12.89 6.06
N TYR A 82 -9.56 11.89 6.73
CA TYR A 82 -8.16 11.97 7.16
C TYR A 82 -7.23 11.38 6.08
N SER A 83 -6.76 12.27 5.20
CA SER A 83 -5.72 11.95 4.22
C SER A 83 -4.42 11.46 4.89
N ARG A 84 -3.67 10.58 4.22
CA ARG A 84 -2.37 10.09 4.70
C ARG A 84 -1.29 11.15 4.61
N GLU A 85 -1.45 12.05 3.67
CA GLU A 85 -0.55 13.16 3.39
C GLU A 85 -0.94 14.42 4.20
N SER A 86 -2.02 14.35 5.00
CA SER A 86 -2.45 15.47 5.84
C SER A 86 -1.41 15.83 6.91
N SER A 87 -1.35 17.12 7.24
CA SER A 87 -0.52 17.67 8.33
C SER A 87 -0.65 16.86 9.62
N ALA A 88 -1.90 16.64 10.06
CA ALA A 88 -2.21 15.88 11.26
C ALA A 88 -1.67 14.45 11.20
N SER A 89 -1.72 13.79 10.04
CA SER A 89 -1.14 12.45 9.88
C SER A 89 0.39 12.48 9.95
N LEU A 90 1.06 13.45 9.34
CA LEU A 90 2.52 13.58 9.37
C LEU A 90 3.06 13.88 10.77
N GLU A 91 2.37 14.69 11.56
CA GLU A 91 2.79 15.09 12.90
C GLU A 91 2.82 13.93 13.90
N THR A 92 1.88 12.99 13.77
CA THR A 92 1.82 11.76 14.59
C THR A 92 2.95 10.77 14.30
N GLN A 93 3.65 10.89 13.17
CA GLN A 93 4.69 9.94 12.78
C GLN A 93 6.00 10.14 13.56
N THR A 94 6.78 9.06 13.68
CA THR A 94 8.14 9.13 14.20
C THR A 94 9.09 9.73 13.15
N LYS A 95 10.21 10.31 13.61
CA LYS A 95 11.25 10.87 12.70
C LYS A 95 11.73 9.83 11.68
N ALA A 96 11.92 8.57 12.10
CA ALA A 96 12.34 7.48 11.22
C ALA A 96 11.30 7.14 10.14
N SER A 97 10.01 7.17 10.49
CA SER A 97 8.92 6.97 9.52
C SER A 97 8.90 8.10 8.49
N LEU A 98 9.03 9.35 8.95
CA LEU A 98 9.11 10.53 8.08
C LEU A 98 10.35 10.49 7.18
N MET A 99 11.50 10.02 7.67
CA MET A 99 12.70 9.80 6.85
C MET A 99 12.47 8.74 5.75
N THR A 100 11.74 7.67 6.08
CA THR A 100 11.41 6.62 5.11
C THR A 100 10.47 7.14 4.04
N GLU A 101 9.48 7.94 4.43
CA GLU A 101 8.55 8.60 3.52
C GLU A 101 9.28 9.62 2.64
N ALA A 102 10.14 10.46 3.23
CA ALA A 102 11.01 11.39 2.51
C ALA A 102 11.92 10.68 1.50
N ARG A 103 12.44 9.50 1.84
CA ARG A 103 13.20 8.67 0.90
C ARG A 103 12.33 8.20 -0.26
N SER A 104 11.11 7.75 -0.01
CA SER A 104 10.19 7.31 -1.07
C SER A 104 9.78 8.43 -2.02
N ARG A 105 9.74 9.68 -1.53
CA ARG A 105 9.48 10.88 -2.32
C ARG A 105 10.75 11.53 -2.91
N ASN A 106 11.90 10.86 -2.82
CA ASN A 106 13.20 11.35 -3.29
C ASN A 106 13.56 12.77 -2.78
N LEU A 107 13.31 13.05 -1.49
CA LEU A 107 13.74 14.29 -0.87
C LEU A 107 15.27 14.26 -0.63
N SER A 108 15.97 15.22 -1.25
CA SER A 108 17.38 15.52 -0.98
C SER A 108 17.51 16.23 0.36
N GLY A 109 18.67 16.11 1.02
CA GLY A 109 18.88 16.71 2.36
C GLY A 109 18.08 16.10 3.50
N ARG A 110 17.21 15.10 3.26
CA ARG A 110 16.37 14.47 4.29
C ARG A 110 17.14 13.96 5.52
N SER A 111 18.42 13.60 5.35
CA SER A 111 19.25 13.04 6.42
C SER A 111 19.68 14.08 7.45
N SER A 112 19.86 15.34 7.04
CA SER A 112 20.19 16.44 7.94
C SER A 112 18.96 17.09 8.58
N MET A 113 17.77 16.81 8.05
CA MET A 113 16.54 17.47 8.50
C MET A 113 16.09 17.03 9.90
N THR A 114 15.55 18.00 10.64
CA THR A 114 14.82 17.75 11.90
C THR A 114 13.44 17.13 11.63
N LYS A 115 12.75 16.64 12.67
CA LYS A 115 11.39 16.09 12.51
C LYS A 115 10.44 17.14 11.93
N ALA A 116 10.53 18.38 12.42
CA ALA A 116 9.70 19.49 11.97
C ALA A 116 9.98 19.84 10.50
N GLU A 117 11.26 19.95 10.12
CA GLU A 117 11.66 20.20 8.73
C GLU A 117 11.22 19.08 7.77
N LEU A 118 11.31 17.80 8.19
CA LEU A 118 10.80 16.69 7.39
C LEU A 118 9.29 16.78 7.17
N ILE A 119 8.53 17.16 8.20
CA ILE A 119 7.08 17.36 8.08
C ILE A 119 6.79 18.51 7.11
N GLU A 120 7.48 19.63 7.23
CA GLU A 120 7.29 20.79 6.34
C GLU A 120 7.66 20.46 4.89
N ALA A 121 8.79 19.79 4.67
CA ALA A 121 9.22 19.35 3.34
C ALA A 121 8.25 18.35 2.70
N LEU A 122 7.61 17.49 3.49
CA LEU A 122 6.59 16.55 3.04
C LEU A 122 5.22 17.20 2.82
N LYS A 123 4.95 18.36 3.42
CA LYS A 123 3.73 19.17 3.18
C LYS A 123 3.80 19.95 1.87
N LYS A 124 4.99 20.48 1.52
CA LYS A 124 5.20 21.35 0.34
C LYS A 124 5.19 20.61 -1.00
N LYS A 125 5.10 19.29 -1.01
CA LYS A 125 5.29 18.43 -2.18
C LYS A 125 4.11 17.50 -2.38
#